data_AF-A0A1G9C3F1-F1
#
_entry.id   AF-A0A1G9C3F1-F1
#
_cell.length_a   1.000
_cell.length_b   1.000
_cell.length_c   1.000
_cell.angle_alpha   90.00
_cell.angle_beta   90.00
_cell.angle_gamma   90.00
#
_symmetry.space_group_name_H-M   'P 1'
#
loop_
_entity.id
_entity.type
_entity.pdbx_description
1 polymer ?
#
loop_
_entity_poly.entity_id
_entity_poly.type
_entity_poly.pdbx_seq_one_letter_code
_entity_poly.pdbx_strand_id
1 'polypeptide(L)'
;MMNNSDTIHFETRVPVREVMRSHPTTIDVGETVARAAQSMCRDEVGSCIVLQNNLPIGIVTEEDINCKVVAKDLKPSEVYVSEIMSTPLITIGAEKLVGDAAAMMVKNRVRRLPVVENQMVIGIVTVRDILTVAAEVNELLADLIEINREEEYAMGVCDRCGKMSDDLSRVDSLMLCPTCREEEQLL
;
A
#
# COMPACT_ATOMS: atom_id res chain seq x y z
N MET A 1 -3.36 -9.12 29.96
CA MET A 1 -2.10 -8.56 29.45
C MET A 1 -1.82 -9.30 28.14
N MET A 2 -2.14 -8.68 27.00
CA MET A 2 -1.92 -9.28 25.68
C MET A 2 -0.53 -8.87 25.20
N ASN A 3 0.32 -9.87 24.95
CA ASN A 3 1.66 -9.68 24.39
C ASN A 3 1.54 -9.09 22.99
N ASN A 4 2.09 -7.88 22.81
CA ASN A 4 2.13 -7.16 21.55
C ASN A 4 3.51 -7.40 20.89
N SER A 5 3.75 -8.62 20.41
CA SER A 5 5.04 -9.03 19.84
C SER A 5 4.94 -9.58 18.42
N ASP A 6 4.00 -9.07 17.63
CA ASP A 6 3.93 -9.31 16.17
C ASP A 6 3.91 -7.97 15.42
N THR A 7 4.80 -7.04 15.78
CA THR A 7 5.02 -5.85 14.94
C THR A 7 5.91 -6.29 13.77
N ILE A 8 5.30 -6.63 12.64
CA ILE A 8 6.04 -6.77 11.38
C ILE A 8 6.72 -5.43 11.10
N HIS A 9 8.05 -5.38 11.26
CA HIS A 9 8.84 -4.22 10.90
C HIS A 9 8.95 -4.17 9.37
N PHE A 10 8.01 -3.46 8.75
CA PHE A 10 8.01 -3.19 7.32
C PHE A 10 9.01 -2.05 7.03
N GLU A 11 10.30 -2.36 6.87
CA GLU A 11 11.30 -1.40 6.39
C GLU A 11 11.15 -1.17 4.88
N THR A 12 10.11 -0.44 4.48
CA THR A 12 9.95 -0.01 3.09
C THR A 12 10.92 1.10 2.75
N ARG A 13 11.70 0.89 1.70
CA ARG A 13 12.48 1.96 1.04
C ARG A 13 11.72 2.68 -0.07
N VAL A 14 10.42 2.40 -0.22
CA VAL A 14 9.57 2.99 -1.24
C VAL A 14 9.17 4.41 -0.81
N PRO A 15 9.50 5.46 -1.60
CA PRO A 15 9.02 6.81 -1.37
C PRO A 15 7.51 6.91 -1.56
N VAL A 16 6.85 7.80 -0.82
CA VAL A 16 5.41 8.04 -0.92
C VAL A 16 5.00 8.48 -2.32
N ARG A 17 5.85 9.23 -3.04
CA ARG A 17 5.56 9.64 -4.41
C ARG A 17 5.33 8.50 -5.40
N GLU A 18 5.89 7.32 -5.15
CA GLU A 18 5.75 6.15 -6.02
C GLU A 18 4.38 5.47 -5.86
N VAL A 19 3.70 5.73 -4.75
CA VAL A 19 2.46 5.03 -4.37
C VAL A 19 1.25 5.95 -4.24
N MET A 20 1.49 7.26 -4.16
CA MET A 20 0.42 8.24 -4.04
C MET A 20 -0.39 8.32 -5.33
N ARG A 21 -1.65 8.74 -5.19
CA ARG A 21 -2.43 9.21 -6.33
C ARG A 21 -2.12 10.68 -6.57
N SER A 22 -1.66 10.99 -7.77
CA SER A 22 -1.46 12.36 -8.24
C SER A 22 -2.79 13.08 -8.48
N HIS A 23 -2.79 14.41 -8.43
CA HIS A 23 -3.98 15.25 -8.66
C HIS A 23 -5.15 14.96 -7.71
N PRO A 24 -4.96 15.15 -6.39
CA PRO A 24 -6.03 14.88 -5.44
C PRO A 24 -7.18 15.88 -5.63
N THR A 25 -8.41 15.42 -5.40
CA THR A 25 -9.58 16.29 -5.43
C THR A 25 -9.47 17.39 -4.38
N THR A 26 -9.64 18.63 -4.83
CA THR A 26 -9.59 19.82 -3.98
C THR A 26 -10.91 20.57 -4.00
N ILE A 27 -11.14 21.39 -2.98
CA ILE A 27 -12.31 22.25 -2.86
C ILE A 27 -11.96 23.55 -2.12
N ASP A 28 -12.57 24.66 -2.51
CA ASP A 28 -12.38 25.93 -1.81
C ASP A 28 -13.07 25.93 -0.44
N VAL A 29 -12.46 26.59 0.55
CA VAL A 29 -12.96 26.71 1.92
C VAL A 29 -14.37 27.33 2.03
N GLY A 30 -14.76 28.16 1.06
CA GLY A 30 -16.06 28.81 0.97
C GLY A 30 -17.12 28.01 0.21
N GLU A 31 -16.82 26.81 -0.27
CA GLU A 31 -17.81 25.95 -0.95
C GLU A 31 -18.65 25.15 0.06
N THR A 32 -19.79 24.65 -0.42
CA THR A 32 -20.75 23.89 0.41
C THR A 32 -20.40 22.42 0.51
N VAL A 33 -20.95 21.74 1.52
CA VAL A 33 -20.81 20.28 1.67
C VAL A 33 -21.45 19.54 0.48
N ALA A 34 -22.54 20.06 -0.09
CA ALA A 34 -23.13 19.51 -1.31
C ALA A 34 -22.15 19.52 -2.48
N ARG A 35 -21.37 20.60 -2.65
CA ARG A 35 -20.36 20.73 -3.70
C ARG A 35 -19.16 19.82 -3.44
N ALA A 36 -18.78 19.64 -2.17
CA ALA A 36 -17.77 18.66 -1.78
C ALA A 36 -18.19 17.23 -2.16
N ALA A 37 -19.42 16.84 -1.80
CA ALA A 37 -19.98 15.54 -2.14
C ALA A 37 -20.05 15.31 -3.66
N GLN A 38 -20.44 16.33 -4.44
CA GLN A 38 -20.45 16.26 -5.90
C GLN A 38 -19.05 16.02 -6.48
N SER A 39 -18.04 16.73 -5.97
CA SER A 39 -16.65 16.51 -6.39
C SER A 39 -16.14 15.12 -6.01
N MET A 40 -16.46 14.64 -4.81
CA MET A 40 -16.15 13.27 -4.35
C MET A 40 -16.75 12.21 -5.28
N CYS A 41 -18.04 12.35 -5.64
CA CYS A 41 -18.71 11.43 -6.55
C CYS A 41 -18.13 11.48 -7.96
N ARG A 42 -17.87 12.69 -8.49
CA ARG A 42 -17.31 12.87 -9.84
C ARG A 42 -15.94 12.24 -9.98
N ASP A 43 -15.10 12.42 -8.96
CA ASP A 43 -13.71 11.99 -8.99
C ASP A 43 -13.51 10.58 -8.39
N GLU A 44 -14.60 9.94 -7.95
CA GLU A 44 -14.63 8.61 -7.31
C GLU A 44 -13.69 8.50 -6.10
N VAL A 45 -13.69 9.54 -5.24
CA VAL A 45 -12.86 9.62 -4.03
C VAL A 45 -13.69 9.91 -2.79
N GLY A 46 -13.25 9.42 -1.63
CA GLY A 46 -13.97 9.64 -0.37
C GLY A 46 -13.52 10.89 0.41
N SER A 47 -12.76 11.81 -0.20
CA SER A 47 -12.32 13.06 0.46
C SER A 47 -11.92 14.14 -0.52
N CYS A 48 -12.06 15.39 -0.07
CA CYS A 48 -11.53 16.58 -0.74
C CYS A 48 -10.55 17.29 0.19
N ILE A 49 -9.44 17.76 -0.36
CA ILE A 49 -8.51 18.65 0.34
C ILE A 49 -9.07 20.07 0.25
N VAL A 50 -9.21 20.73 1.40
CA VAL A 50 -9.75 22.08 1.48
C VAL A 50 -8.63 23.09 1.29
N LEU A 51 -8.81 23.98 0.32
CA LEU A 51 -7.89 25.04 -0.03
C LEU A 51 -8.42 26.41 0.42
N GLN A 52 -7.54 27.29 0.85
CA GLN A 52 -7.80 28.71 1.02
C GLN A 52 -6.69 29.48 0.32
N ASN A 53 -7.02 30.30 -0.67
CA ASN A 53 -6.03 31.02 -1.49
C ASN A 53 -4.96 30.07 -2.08
N ASN A 54 -5.38 28.91 -2.59
CA ASN A 54 -4.53 27.81 -3.07
C ASN A 54 -3.64 27.12 -2.02
N LEU A 55 -3.71 27.53 -0.75
CA LEU A 55 -2.99 26.85 0.32
C LEU A 55 -3.84 25.73 0.93
N PRO A 56 -3.28 24.53 1.14
CA PRO A 56 -3.99 23.42 1.72
C PRO A 56 -4.13 23.59 3.25
N ILE A 57 -5.35 23.79 3.73
CA ILE A 57 -5.62 24.14 5.14
C ILE A 57 -6.39 23.06 5.91
N GLY A 58 -7.05 22.14 5.21
CA GLY A 58 -7.85 21.10 5.83
C GLY A 58 -8.23 19.99 4.87
N ILE A 59 -9.00 19.04 5.39
CA ILE A 59 -9.56 17.93 4.62
C ILE A 59 -10.98 17.65 5.09
N VAL A 60 -11.86 17.31 4.14
CA VAL A 60 -13.22 16.82 4.42
C VAL A 60 -13.37 15.43 3.81
N THR A 61 -14.00 14.54 4.55
CA THR A 61 -14.20 13.13 4.16
C THR A 61 -15.68 12.76 4.17
N GLU A 62 -16.03 11.63 3.56
CA GLU A 62 -17.39 11.05 3.66
C GLU A 62 -17.86 10.89 5.12
N GLU A 63 -16.95 10.54 6.03
CA GLU A 63 -17.25 10.41 7.46
C GLU A 63 -17.64 11.76 8.09
N ASP A 64 -16.98 12.84 7.69
CA ASP A 64 -17.35 14.18 8.14
C ASP A 64 -18.75 14.55 7.65
N ILE A 65 -19.07 14.27 6.39
CA ILE A 65 -20.41 14.53 5.83
C ILE A 65 -21.47 13.73 6.58
N ASN A 66 -21.23 12.44 6.79
CA ASN A 66 -22.17 11.55 7.48
C ASN A 66 -22.38 11.98 8.93
N CYS A 67 -21.32 12.18 9.70
CA CYS A 67 -21.39 12.42 11.13
C CYS A 67 -21.72 13.88 11.50
N LYS A 68 -21.30 14.86 10.69
CA LYS A 68 -21.44 16.29 11.02
C LYS A 68 -22.60 16.97 10.31
N VAL A 69 -23.12 16.40 9.20
CA VAL A 69 -24.23 16.98 8.42
C VAL A 69 -25.44 16.06 8.44
N VAL A 70 -25.33 14.86 7.86
CA VAL A 70 -26.46 13.94 7.69
C VAL A 70 -27.02 13.49 9.04
N ALA A 71 -26.18 13.06 9.97
CA ALA A 71 -26.59 12.63 11.31
C ALA A 71 -27.25 13.74 12.14
N LYS A 72 -27.08 15.01 11.75
CA LYS A 72 -27.68 16.17 12.39
C LYS A 72 -28.89 16.72 11.64
N ASP A 73 -29.32 16.02 10.58
CA ASP A 73 -30.41 16.45 9.69
C ASP A 73 -30.20 17.86 9.10
N LEU A 74 -28.94 18.20 8.84
CA LEU A 74 -28.58 19.48 8.22
C LEU A 74 -28.59 19.35 6.70
N LYS A 75 -29.00 20.43 6.02
CA LYS A 75 -29.03 20.46 4.56
C LYS A 75 -27.62 20.71 4.00
N PRO A 76 -27.04 19.79 3.19
CA PRO A 76 -25.66 19.91 2.72
C PRO A 76 -25.38 21.16 1.85
N SER A 77 -26.40 21.76 1.25
CA SER A 77 -26.27 22.98 0.45
C SER A 77 -26.19 24.27 1.29
N GLU A 78 -26.43 24.18 2.60
CA GLU A 78 -26.44 25.33 3.52
C GLU A 78 -25.31 25.26 4.55
N VAL A 79 -24.53 24.17 4.56
CA VAL A 79 -23.35 23.98 5.40
C VAL A 79 -22.10 24.13 4.54
N TYR A 80 -21.13 24.90 5.01
CA TYR A 80 -19.84 25.09 4.36
C TYR A 80 -18.83 24.00 4.74
N VAL A 81 -17.91 23.69 3.83
CA VAL A 81 -16.83 22.73 4.10
C VAL A 81 -15.96 23.16 5.29
N SER A 82 -15.77 24.46 5.47
CA SER A 82 -15.01 25.05 6.57
C SER A 82 -15.58 24.73 7.96
N GLU A 83 -16.88 24.45 8.06
CA GLU A 83 -17.56 24.13 9.31
C GLU A 83 -17.36 22.68 9.73
N ILE A 84 -17.06 21.79 8.76
CA ILE A 84 -16.97 20.35 9.01
C ILE A 84 -15.58 19.76 8.77
N MET A 85 -14.69 20.48 8.08
CA MET A 85 -13.34 19.98 7.78
C MET A 85 -12.52 19.72 9.04
N SER A 86 -11.55 18.81 8.92
CA SER A 86 -10.48 18.66 9.90
C SER A 86 -9.33 19.61 9.56
N THR A 87 -8.86 20.37 10.55
CA THR A 87 -7.77 21.34 10.44
C THR A 87 -7.01 21.43 11.79
N PRO A 88 -5.67 21.65 11.82
CA PRO A 88 -4.76 21.83 10.68
C PRO A 88 -4.59 20.55 9.86
N LEU A 89 -4.32 20.72 8.55
CA LEU A 89 -4.10 19.59 7.65
C LEU A 89 -2.83 18.83 8.02
N ILE A 90 -2.96 17.53 8.27
CA ILE A 90 -1.82 16.63 8.48
C ILE A 90 -1.34 16.17 7.11
N THR A 91 -0.08 16.46 6.80
CA THR A 91 0.53 16.20 5.48
C THR A 91 1.80 15.38 5.61
N ILE A 92 2.26 14.82 4.50
CA ILE A 92 3.55 14.12 4.41
C ILE A 92 4.33 14.58 3.18
N GLY A 93 5.66 14.61 3.28
CA GLY A 93 6.53 14.96 2.15
C GLY A 93 6.62 13.82 1.12
N ALA A 94 6.77 14.17 -0.15
CA ALA A 94 6.85 13.23 -1.27
C ALA A 94 7.98 12.19 -1.16
N GLU A 95 9.13 12.61 -0.61
CA GLU A 95 10.34 11.78 -0.43
C GLU A 95 10.34 10.96 0.88
N LYS A 96 9.30 11.09 1.72
CA LYS A 96 9.15 10.24 2.90
C LYS A 96 8.83 8.82 2.49
N LEU A 97 9.14 7.87 3.35
CA LEU A 97 8.94 6.46 3.06
C LEU A 97 7.50 6.05 3.36
N VAL A 98 7.01 5.01 2.68
CA VAL A 98 5.69 4.41 2.93
C VAL A 98 5.51 4.02 4.41
N GLY A 99 6.56 3.50 5.04
CA GLY A 99 6.59 3.20 6.48
C GLY A 99 6.37 4.44 7.36
N ASP A 100 6.93 5.59 6.98
CA ASP A 100 6.69 6.87 7.67
C ASP A 100 5.21 7.26 7.55
N ALA A 101 4.63 7.10 6.36
CA ALA A 101 3.21 7.38 6.11
C ALA A 101 2.31 6.49 6.98
N ALA A 102 2.59 5.19 7.03
CA ALA A 102 1.85 4.24 7.88
C ALA A 102 1.96 4.61 9.37
N ALA A 103 3.16 4.92 9.86
CA ALA A 103 3.38 5.35 11.24
C ALA A 103 2.62 6.65 11.57
N MET A 104 2.62 7.63 10.65
CA MET A 104 1.87 8.87 10.78
C MET A 104 0.36 8.62 10.78
N MET A 105 -0.15 7.74 9.94
CA MET A 105 -1.56 7.35 9.90
C MET A 105 -2.01 6.74 11.23
N VAL A 106 -1.24 5.79 11.78
CA VAL A 106 -1.52 5.17 13.09
C VAL A 106 -1.47 6.20 14.21
N LYS A 107 -0.40 7.01 14.28
CA LYS A 107 -0.21 8.03 15.32
C LYS A 107 -1.34 9.03 15.35
N ASN A 108 -1.78 9.51 14.19
CA ASN A 108 -2.81 10.54 14.07
C ASN A 108 -4.23 9.97 13.90
N ARG A 109 -4.38 8.63 13.85
CA ARG A 109 -5.64 7.92 13.58
C ARG A 109 -6.35 8.39 12.31
N VAL A 110 -5.57 8.65 11.26
CA VAL A 110 -6.08 9.06 9.94
C VAL A 110 -5.83 7.97 8.92
N ARG A 111 -6.71 7.87 7.91
CA ARG A 111 -6.62 6.84 6.86
C ARG A 111 -6.00 7.35 5.54
N ARG A 112 -5.68 8.63 5.49
CA ARG A 112 -5.21 9.32 4.29
C ARG A 112 -4.33 10.48 4.68
N LEU A 113 -3.28 10.72 3.91
CA LEU A 113 -2.33 11.80 4.08
C LEU A 113 -2.17 12.51 2.74
N PRO A 114 -2.57 13.79 2.64
CA PRO A 114 -2.14 14.64 1.55
C PRO A 114 -0.62 14.70 1.47
N VAL A 115 -0.11 14.56 0.26
CA VAL A 115 1.31 14.60 -0.06
C VAL A 115 1.67 15.99 -0.55
N VAL A 116 2.66 16.60 0.09
CA VAL A 116 3.09 17.97 -0.18
C VAL A 116 4.53 18.05 -0.64
N GLU A 117 4.78 19.00 -1.55
CA GLU A 117 6.11 19.41 -2.00
C GLU A 117 6.08 20.93 -2.22
N ASN A 118 7.07 21.66 -1.71
CA ASN A 118 7.11 23.13 -1.79
C ASN A 118 5.81 23.83 -1.32
N GLN A 119 5.17 23.32 -0.26
CA GLN A 119 3.89 23.77 0.31
C GLN A 119 2.65 23.56 -0.58
N MET A 120 2.82 22.96 -1.76
CA MET A 120 1.74 22.59 -2.65
C MET A 120 1.36 21.14 -2.41
N VAL A 121 0.07 20.84 -2.48
CA VAL A 121 -0.40 19.45 -2.53
C VAL A 121 -0.18 18.92 -3.94
N ILE A 122 0.57 17.83 -4.03
CA ILE A 122 0.86 17.14 -5.31
C ILE A 122 0.13 15.80 -5.43
N GLY A 123 -0.34 15.26 -4.31
CA GLY A 123 -0.96 13.93 -4.27
C GLY A 123 -1.67 13.63 -2.95
N ILE A 124 -2.21 12.43 -2.86
CA ILE A 124 -2.76 11.86 -1.63
C ILE A 124 -2.39 10.38 -1.57
N VAL A 125 -1.99 9.92 -0.38
CA VAL A 125 -1.77 8.49 -0.10
C VAL A 125 -2.79 8.01 0.93
N THR A 126 -3.41 6.87 0.67
CA THR A 126 -4.38 6.24 1.57
C THR A 126 -3.84 4.94 2.15
N VAL A 127 -4.45 4.45 3.24
CA VAL A 127 -4.16 3.10 3.77
C VAL A 127 -4.33 2.04 2.67
N ARG A 128 -5.30 2.21 1.76
CA ARG A 128 -5.52 1.27 0.66
C ARG A 128 -4.32 1.24 -0.29
N ASP A 129 -3.80 2.40 -0.67
CA ASP A 129 -2.64 2.48 -1.57
C ASP A 129 -1.41 1.80 -0.94
N ILE A 130 -1.20 1.97 0.37
CA ILE A 130 -0.11 1.31 1.12
C ILE A 130 -0.29 -0.22 1.11
N LEU A 131 -1.51 -0.72 1.34
CA LEU A 131 -1.79 -2.15 1.38
C LEU A 131 -1.65 -2.82 0.00
N THR A 132 -2.02 -2.13 -1.09
CA THR A 132 -1.87 -2.64 -2.45
C THR A 132 -0.41 -2.96 -2.77
N VAL A 133 0.51 -2.06 -2.41
CA VAL A 133 1.96 -2.24 -2.65
C VAL A 133 2.50 -3.47 -1.92
N ALA A 134 2.04 -3.73 -0.69
CA ALA A 134 2.47 -4.91 0.07
C ALA A 134 2.00 -6.22 -0.58
N ALA A 135 0.81 -6.23 -1.18
CA ALA A 135 0.27 -7.40 -1.86
C ALA A 135 1.04 -7.71 -3.17
N GLU A 136 1.27 -6.69 -3.99
CA GLU A 136 2.02 -6.83 -5.26
C GLU A 136 3.45 -7.32 -5.03
N VAL A 137 4.13 -6.80 -4.00
CA VAL A 137 5.47 -7.27 -3.63
C VAL A 137 5.45 -8.74 -3.20
N ASN A 138 4.42 -9.18 -2.46
CA ASN A 138 4.31 -10.57 -2.03
C ASN A 138 4.13 -11.54 -3.20
N GLU A 139 3.39 -11.16 -4.24
CA GLU A 139 3.25 -11.96 -5.46
C GLU A 139 4.58 -12.09 -6.19
N LEU A 140 5.30 -10.97 -6.40
CA LEU A 140 6.62 -10.98 -7.04
C LEU A 140 7.67 -11.78 -6.26
N LEU A 141 7.61 -11.77 -4.92
CA LEU A 141 8.52 -12.54 -4.08
C LEU A 141 8.33 -14.05 -4.27
N ALA A 142 7.10 -14.52 -4.50
CA ALA A 142 6.86 -15.94 -4.80
C ALA A 142 7.59 -16.36 -6.08
N ASP A 143 7.48 -15.56 -7.13
CA ASP A 143 8.16 -15.82 -8.42
C ASP A 143 9.69 -15.83 -8.25
N LEU A 144 10.25 -14.88 -7.48
CA LEU A 144 11.70 -14.83 -7.22
C LEU A 144 12.20 -16.03 -6.40
N ILE A 145 11.40 -16.53 -5.45
CA ILE A 145 11.71 -17.75 -4.68
C ILE A 145 11.73 -18.97 -5.59
N GLU A 146 10.85 -19.05 -6.58
CA GLU A 146 10.85 -20.14 -7.55
C GLU A 146 12.11 -20.15 -8.41
N ILE A 147 12.54 -18.99 -8.90
CA ILE A 147 13.77 -18.86 -9.72
C ILE A 147 15.04 -19.22 -8.93
N ASN A 148 15.06 -18.91 -7.64
CA ASN A 148 16.22 -19.16 -6.77
C ASN A 148 16.12 -20.46 -5.97
N ARG A 149 15.14 -21.32 -6.27
CA ARG A 149 15.10 -22.65 -5.69
C ARG A 149 16.26 -23.44 -6.31
N GLU A 150 17.38 -23.53 -5.59
CA GLU A 150 18.50 -24.40 -5.97
C GLU A 150 17.92 -25.80 -6.23
N GLU A 151 18.22 -26.40 -7.38
CA GLU A 151 18.01 -27.83 -7.55
C GLU A 151 18.76 -28.49 -6.38
N GLU A 152 18.03 -29.07 -5.41
CA GLU A 152 18.64 -29.71 -4.25
C GLU A 152 19.47 -30.90 -4.74
N TYR A 153 20.75 -30.65 -4.99
CA TYR A 153 21.74 -31.69 -5.19
C TYR A 153 22.05 -32.29 -3.82
N ALA A 154 21.56 -33.50 -3.61
CA ALA A 154 21.83 -34.23 -2.37
C ALA A 154 23.10 -35.06 -2.51
N MET A 155 23.91 -35.08 -1.45
CA MET A 155 24.94 -36.10 -1.31
C MET A 155 24.32 -37.39 -0.78
N GLY A 156 24.50 -38.49 -1.50
CA GLY A 156 23.91 -39.76 -1.14
C GLY A 156 24.21 -40.87 -2.12
N VAL A 157 23.46 -41.95 -2.03
CA VAL A 157 23.58 -43.09 -2.94
C VAL A 157 22.54 -42.96 -4.05
N CYS A 158 22.98 -43.07 -5.31
CA CYS A 158 22.09 -43.06 -6.48
C CYS A 158 21.15 -44.27 -6.46
N ASP A 159 19.84 -44.05 -6.59
CA ASP A 159 18.81 -45.10 -6.52
C ASP A 159 18.91 -46.10 -7.69
N ARG A 160 19.57 -45.70 -8.80
CA ARG A 160 19.73 -46.56 -9.99
C ARG A 160 21.02 -47.37 -9.97
N CYS A 161 22.17 -46.70 -9.81
CA CYS A 161 23.47 -47.38 -9.92
C CYS A 161 24.08 -47.77 -8.57
N GLY A 162 23.50 -47.33 -7.44
CA GLY A 162 23.96 -47.65 -6.10
C GLY A 162 25.31 -47.01 -5.73
N LYS A 163 25.83 -46.07 -6.53
CA LYS A 163 27.08 -45.37 -6.24
C LYS A 163 26.83 -44.13 -5.41
N MET A 164 27.78 -43.79 -4.54
CA MET A 164 27.79 -42.51 -3.84
C MET A 164 28.03 -41.37 -4.84
N SER A 165 27.27 -40.29 -4.72
CA SER A 165 27.41 -39.07 -5.50
C SER A 165 27.10 -37.88 -4.60
N ASP A 166 27.83 -36.79 -4.81
CA ASP A 166 27.62 -35.46 -4.22
C ASP A 166 26.68 -34.57 -5.07
N ASP A 167 26.20 -35.11 -6.18
CA ASP A 167 25.35 -34.46 -7.19
C ASP A 167 24.19 -35.42 -7.54
N LEU A 168 23.30 -35.68 -6.57
CA LEU A 168 22.03 -36.39 -6.86
C LEU A 168 20.92 -35.37 -7.03
N SER A 169 20.21 -35.44 -8.15
CA SER A 169 18.98 -34.68 -8.35
C SER A 169 17.81 -35.63 -8.56
N ARG A 170 16.62 -35.15 -8.21
CA ARG A 170 15.39 -35.94 -8.25
C ARG A 170 14.85 -35.98 -9.67
N VAL A 171 14.71 -37.18 -10.22
CA VAL A 171 13.97 -37.44 -11.46
C VAL A 171 12.82 -38.38 -11.12
N ASP A 172 11.59 -37.91 -11.36
CA ASP A 172 10.36 -38.49 -10.83
C ASP A 172 10.42 -38.74 -9.31
N SER A 173 10.52 -40.01 -8.91
CA SER A 173 10.59 -40.45 -7.51
C SER A 173 11.98 -40.97 -7.11
N LEU A 174 12.97 -40.92 -8.01
CA LEU A 174 14.32 -41.45 -7.81
C LEU A 174 15.35 -40.32 -7.67
N MET A 175 16.30 -40.49 -6.76
CA MET A 175 17.50 -39.66 -6.66
C MET A 175 18.59 -40.26 -7.55
N LEU A 176 18.89 -39.61 -8.67
CA LEU A 176 19.81 -40.13 -9.68
C LEU A 176 21.07 -39.27 -9.76
N CYS A 177 22.22 -39.88 -10.03
CA CYS A 177 23.49 -39.19 -10.30
C CYS A 177 23.56 -38.69 -11.76
N PRO A 178 24.50 -37.80 -12.13
CA PRO A 178 24.52 -37.15 -13.46
C PRO A 178 24.47 -38.15 -14.61
N THR A 179 25.26 -39.23 -14.51
CA THR A 179 25.32 -40.29 -15.53
C THR A 179 23.98 -41.02 -15.70
N CYS A 180 23.33 -41.37 -14.60
CA CYS A 180 22.06 -42.09 -14.64
C CYS A 180 20.90 -41.23 -15.12
N ARG A 181 20.98 -39.90 -14.92
CA ARG A 181 20.00 -38.93 -15.42
C ARG A 181 20.11 -38.73 -16.93
N GLU A 182 21.33 -38.60 -17.45
CA GLU A 182 21.58 -38.50 -18.89
C GLU A 182 21.08 -39.74 -19.65
N GLU A 183 21.26 -40.93 -19.07
CA GLU A 183 20.76 -42.19 -19.64
C GLU A 183 19.21 -42.29 -19.63
N GLU A 184 18.52 -41.65 -18.69
CA GLU A 184 17.05 -41.59 -18.67
C GLU A 184 16.46 -40.72 -19.78
N GLN A 185 17.13 -39.63 -20.14
CA GLN A 185 16.65 -38.69 -21.17
C GLN A 185 16.82 -39.22 -22.60
N LEU A 186 17.54 -40.33 -22.77
CA LEU A 186 17.82 -40.99 -24.06
C LEU A 186 16.88 -42.16 -24.37
N LEU A 187 15.92 -42.46 -23.49
CA LEU A 187 14.91 -43.52 -23.61
C LEU A 187 13.52 -42.94 -23.87
#